data_AF-A0A2M7U406-F1
#
_entry.id   AF-A0A2M7U406-F1
#
_cell.length_a   1.000
_cell.length_b   1.000
_cell.length_c   1.000
_cell.angle_alpha   90.00
_cell.angle_beta   90.00
_cell.angle_gamma   90.00
#
_symmetry.space_group_name_H-M   'P 1'
#
loop_
_entity.id
_entity.type
_entity.pdbx_description
1 polymer ?
#
loop_
_entity_poly.entity_id
_entity_poly.type
_entity_poly.pdbx_seq_one_letter_code
_entity_poly.pdbx_strand_id
1 'polypeptide(L)' 'FSVGDIQTNESPDCISGIILQGLKKPTECAAFGTTCTPAHPLGATMVSSEGACAAYHQYQRLRMPVS' A
#
# COMPACT_ATOMS: atom_id res chain seq x y z
N PHE A 1 -24.45 -9.57 12.72
CA PHE A 1 -23.47 -9.96 11.69
C PHE A 1 -22.16 -10.27 12.40
N SER A 2 -21.72 -11.53 12.38
CA SER A 2 -20.49 -11.97 13.07
C SER A 2 -19.32 -11.97 12.10
N VAL A 3 -18.53 -10.90 12.09
CA VAL A 3 -17.32 -10.74 11.25
C VAL A 3 -16.08 -11.24 12.00
N GLY A 4 -16.21 -12.34 12.75
CA GLY A 4 -15.23 -12.73 13.76
C GLY A 4 -13.89 -13.25 13.25
N ASP A 5 -13.76 -13.58 11.95
CA ASP A 5 -12.54 -14.25 11.45
C ASP A 5 -12.31 -14.04 9.94
N ILE A 6 -12.29 -12.78 9.48
CA ILE A 6 -11.77 -12.50 8.13
C ILE A 6 -10.25 -12.39 8.24
N GLN A 7 -9.56 -13.50 7.99
CA GLN A 7 -8.10 -13.55 7.87
C GLN A 7 -7.70 -12.90 6.54
N THR A 8 -7.17 -11.68 6.59
CA THR A 8 -6.63 -11.03 5.40
C THR A 8 -5.26 -11.63 5.10
N ASN A 9 -5.11 -12.30 3.96
CA ASN A 9 -3.84 -12.85 3.51
C ASN A 9 -2.93 -11.74 2.95
N GLU A 10 -2.59 -10.77 3.81
CA GLU A 10 -1.59 -9.75 3.49
C GLU A 10 -0.20 -10.30 3.79
N SER A 11 0.79 -9.97 2.95
CA SER A 11 2.18 -10.37 3.23
C SER A 11 2.60 -9.86 4.62
N PRO A 12 3.35 -10.63 5.41
CA PRO A 12 3.90 -10.13 6.69
C PRO A 12 4.78 -8.89 6.50
N ASP A 13 5.30 -8.67 5.29
CA ASP A 13 6.09 -7.48 4.94
C ASP A 13 5.22 -6.24 4.66
N CYS A 14 3.90 -6.40 4.56
CA CYS A 14 2.95 -5.33 4.30
C CYS A 14 2.36 -4.80 5.60
N ILE A 15 2.44 -3.48 5.79
CA ILE A 15 1.86 -2.78 6.94
C ILE A 15 0.60 -1.98 6.56
N SER A 16 -0.17 -2.43 5.58
CA SER A 16 -1.26 -1.63 5.02
C SER A 16 -2.34 -1.31 6.06
N GLY A 17 -2.60 -2.22 7.00
CA GLY A 17 -3.49 -1.98 8.12
C GLY A 17 -3.06 -0.80 9.01
N ILE A 18 -1.76 -0.61 9.23
CA ILE A 18 -1.21 0.50 10.02
C ILE A 18 -1.30 1.82 9.24
N ILE A 19 -1.12 1.76 7.91
CA ILE A 19 -1.28 2.91 7.02
C ILE A 19 -2.74 3.37 6.98
N LEU A 20 -3.70 2.43 6.92
CA LEU A 20 -5.14 2.73 6.96
C LEU A 20 -5.57 3.39 8.28
N GLN A 21 -4.89 3.06 9.38
CA GLN A 21 -5.11 3.73 10.67
C GLN A 21 -4.45 5.11 10.75
N GLY A 22 -3.69 5.53 9.72
CA GLY A 22 -2.99 6.82 9.70
C GLY A 22 -1.76 6.86 10.62
N LEU A 23 -1.32 5.73 11.16
CA LEU A 23 -0.19 5.64 12.09
C LEU A 23 1.17 5.64 11.37
N LYS A 24 1.18 5.23 10.09
CA LYS A 24 2.37 5.17 9.24
C LYS A 24 2.05 5.64 7.82
N LYS A 25 3.04 6.22 7.14
CA LYS A 25 2.95 6.58 5.72
C LYS A 25 3.34 5.40 4.83
N PRO A 26 2.88 5.35 3.56
CA PRO A 26 3.34 4.35 2.60
C PRO A 26 4.87 4.29 2.46
N THR A 27 5.56 5.43 2.53
CA THR A 27 7.04 5.49 2.48
C THR A 27 7.74 4.89 3.70
N GLU A 28 7.02 4.58 4.78
CA GLU A 28 7.54 3.88 5.96
C GLU A 28 7.34 2.36 5.88
N CYS A 29 6.67 1.85 4.83
CA CYS A 29 6.55 0.43 4.56
C CYS A 29 7.77 -0.05 3.75
N ALA A 30 8.49 -1.05 4.26
CA ALA A 30 9.70 -1.56 3.61
C ALA A 30 9.44 -2.16 2.21
N ALA A 31 8.24 -2.71 1.99
CA ALA A 31 7.84 -3.25 0.70
C ALA A 31 7.37 -2.18 -0.30
N PHE A 32 7.10 -0.95 0.13
CA PHE A 32 6.48 0.07 -0.73
C PHE A 32 7.41 0.51 -1.87
N GLY A 33 6.92 0.41 -3.11
CA GLY A 33 7.67 0.80 -4.31
C GLY A 33 8.79 -0.17 -4.69
N THR A 34 9.02 -1.23 -3.90
CA THR A 34 9.98 -2.29 -4.18
C THR A 34 9.23 -3.55 -4.61
N THR A 35 8.84 -4.40 -3.66
CA THR A 35 8.06 -5.62 -3.90
C THR A 35 6.55 -5.37 -3.95
N CYS A 36 6.07 -4.33 -3.28
CA CYS A 36 4.69 -3.84 -3.35
C CYS A 36 4.61 -2.70 -4.38
N THR A 37 3.98 -2.99 -5.52
CA THR A 37 3.76 -2.03 -6.63
C THR A 37 2.34 -2.20 -7.17
N PRO A 38 1.81 -1.28 -8.01
CA PRO A 38 0.50 -1.49 -8.64
C PRO A 38 0.42 -2.78 -9.49
N ALA A 39 1.54 -3.26 -10.03
CA ALA A 39 1.60 -4.51 -10.79
C ALA A 39 1.71 -5.76 -9.90
N HIS A 40 2.24 -5.62 -8.68
CA HIS A 40 2.34 -6.67 -7.66
C HIS A 40 1.90 -6.10 -6.31
N PRO A 41 0.58 -5.95 -6.07
CA PRO A 41 0.08 -5.39 -4.84
C PRO A 41 0.18 -6.42 -3.70
N LEU A 42 0.81 -6.03 -2.59
CA LEU A 42 0.89 -6.88 -1.39
C LEU A 42 -0.25 -6.63 -0.40
N GLY A 43 -0.96 -5.51 -0.51
CA GLY A 43 -2.05 -5.13 0.39
C GLY A 43 -3.11 -4.28 -0.29
N ALA A 44 -4.29 -4.19 0.34
CA ALA A 44 -5.48 -3.59 -0.27
C ALA A 44 -5.28 -2.13 -0.71
N THR A 45 -4.44 -1.39 0.01
CA THR A 45 -4.13 0.02 -0.29
C THR A 45 -3.29 0.23 -1.55
N MET A 46 -2.73 -0.84 -2.14
CA MET A 46 -2.01 -0.81 -3.42
C MET A 46 -2.86 -1.29 -4.60
N VAL A 47 -3.97 -1.99 -4.36
CA VAL A 47 -4.82 -2.58 -5.42
C VAL A 47 -5.65 -1.52 -6.16
N SER A 48 -6.18 -0.53 -5.44
CA SER A 48 -6.98 0.56 -6.03
C SER A 48 -6.14 1.81 -6.24
N SER A 49 -6.35 2.53 -7.34
CA SER A 49 -5.71 3.83 -7.60
C SER A 49 -6.04 4.90 -6.56
N GLU A 50 -7.19 4.78 -5.89
CA GLU A 50 -7.59 5.65 -4.77
C GLU A 50 -6.98 5.19 -3.43
N GLY A 51 -6.38 4.00 -3.40
CA GLY A 51 -5.71 3.47 -2.23
C GLY A 51 -4.49 4.31 -1.85
N ALA A 52 -4.27 4.48 -0.54
CA ALA A 52 -3.20 5.32 -0.02
C ALA A 52 -1.82 4.98 -0.60
N CYS A 53 -1.49 3.69 -0.74
CA CYS A 53 -0.21 3.29 -1.31
C CYS A 53 -0.16 3.54 -2.82
N ALA A 54 -1.18 3.15 -3.58
CA ALA A 54 -1.18 3.37 -5.03
C ALA A 54 -1.09 4.86 -5.39
N ALA A 55 -1.84 5.72 -4.67
CA ALA A 55 -1.80 7.17 -4.86
C ALA A 55 -0.40 7.72 -4.57
N TYR A 56 0.21 7.35 -3.44
CA TYR A 56 1.58 7.76 -3.13
C TYR A 56 2.57 7.33 -4.21
N HIS A 57 2.48 6.09 -4.67
CA HIS A 57 3.37 5.55 -5.71
C HIS A 57 3.23 6.32 -7.03
N GLN A 58 2.01 6.69 -7.41
CA GLN A 58 1.75 7.47 -8.61
C GLN A 58 2.29 8.90 -8.50
N TYR A 59 2.00 9.61 -7.40
CA TYR A 59 2.50 10.98 -7.20
C TYR A 59 4.02 11.04 -7.09
N GLN A 60 4.67 10.04 -6.51
CA GLN A 60 6.12 9.98 -6.39
C GLN A 60 6.79 9.79 -7.76
N ARG A 61 6.18 9.01 -8.67
CA ARG A 61 6.61 8.91 -10.08
C ARG A 61 6.42 10.22 -10.85
N LEU A 62 5.30 10.92 -10.66
CA LEU A 62 5.02 12.19 -11.34
C LEU A 62 5.93 13.34 -10.89
N ARG A 63 6.58 13.21 -9.73
CA ARG A 63 7.54 14.19 -9.20
C ARG A 63 8.97 13.99 -9.72
N MET A 64 9.25 12.94 -10.49
CA MET A 64 10.51 12.87 -11.24
C MET A 64 10.35 13.67 -12.54
N PRO A 65 11.12 14.75 -12.77
CA PRO A 65 11.14 15.38 -14.07
C PRO A 65 11.66 14.36 -15.08
N VAL A 66 10.84 14.06 -16.09
CA VAL A 66 11.30 13.37 -17.29
C VAL A 66 12.43 14.22 -17.87
N SER A 67 13.64 13.68 -17.88
CA SER A 67 14.76 14.25 -18.63
C SER A 67 14.56 14.00 -20.12
#